data_AF-A0A1I1MHU4-F1
#
_entry.id   AF-A0A1I1MHU4-F1
#
_cell.length_a   1.000
_cell.length_b   1.000
_cell.length_c   1.000
_cell.angle_alpha   90.00
_cell.angle_beta   90.00
_cell.angle_gamma   90.00
#
_symmetry.space_group_name_H-M   'P 1'
#
loop_
_entity.id
_entity.type
_entity.pdbx_description
1 polymer ?
#
loop_
_entity_poly.entity_id
_entity_poly.type
_entity_poly.pdbx_seq_one_letter_code
_entity_poly.pdbx_strand_id
1 'polypeptide(L)'
;MAFLFSSVHLTAVLPLTQTLLHNHLAIYFLLTMIHSTLYAPSNGKQIKLTLLKEHKFVYNKNKCSDIGVITLYDYSLLPNRYILCVDLQSFYASVSCVKMGLDPLHTKLAVVGDVNRQGSIVLAATPPLKDLGVKKMSRLYEIPRRPDILIVNPIMETYIKCSNYITKLALQYVAIEDFHQYSIDEFFMDVTASLHLFADHPYEFALNFKREIYKHTRIHSTIGIGPNLLMSKVALDIEAKKTKNGIAYWVYNDVPEKLWPIRPLSKFWGISHRTEAKLNRKGIATIGDLAHYPLRYLKESFGVIGEELHLHSNGIDFSRISEKYVPHETSICKSQILLRDYELHEVQPILLEHTEEVCYRLRSKHKLARTIQFSIGYSKDSPGGFKKSCTLERPTNLTLDIYRVCLRLLKQLHTGEPIRTVSIGLTNLVNEGEEQISLFDDIYAREREIILAKTMDEIRTRFGKNSILRGVSYSPNATGRYRNTLIGGHKS
;
A
#
# COMPACT_ATOMS: atom_id res chain seq x y z
N MET A 1 68.40 -8.63 -7.15
CA MET A 1 69.54 -9.20 -6.41
C MET A 1 69.64 -8.41 -5.11
N ALA A 2 69.37 -9.06 -3.95
CA ALA A 2 69.56 -8.63 -2.55
C ALA A 2 68.92 -7.29 -2.10
N PHE A 3 67.98 -7.18 -1.15
CA PHE A 3 67.83 -7.64 0.26
C PHE A 3 67.98 -6.47 1.26
N LEU A 4 67.06 -6.47 2.25
CA LEU A 4 67.16 -5.97 3.65
C LEU A 4 67.09 -4.44 3.87
N PHE A 5 66.01 -3.87 4.43
CA PHE A 5 65.51 -3.88 5.84
C PHE A 5 66.45 -3.27 6.90
N SER A 6 65.92 -2.26 7.61
CA SER A 6 65.96 -2.02 9.08
C SER A 6 65.86 -0.49 9.33
N SER A 7 64.70 0.03 9.75
CA SER A 7 64.14 0.10 11.11
C SER A 7 64.82 1.15 11.99
N VAL A 8 64.08 2.19 12.44
CA VAL A 8 64.03 2.66 13.83
C VAL A 8 62.66 3.31 14.08
N HIS A 9 62.11 3.03 15.26
CA HIS A 9 60.77 3.27 15.76
C HIS A 9 60.80 4.35 16.88
N LEU A 10 59.66 5.05 17.06
CA LEU A 10 59.09 5.53 18.35
C LEU A 10 59.85 6.65 19.13
N THR A 11 59.27 7.65 19.82
CA THR A 11 57.88 7.96 20.24
C THR A 11 57.83 9.39 20.81
N ALA A 12 56.71 10.09 20.54
CA ALA A 12 55.86 10.97 21.39
C ALA A 12 56.44 12.07 22.31
N VAL A 13 55.73 13.23 22.38
CA VAL A 13 54.93 13.71 23.56
C VAL A 13 54.34 15.14 23.34
N LEU A 14 52.98 15.26 23.40
CA LEU A 14 52.07 16.37 23.84
C LEU A 14 52.09 17.78 23.15
N PRO A 15 51.11 18.70 23.36
CA PRO A 15 49.63 18.61 23.47
C PRO A 15 48.81 19.78 22.81
N LEU A 16 47.47 19.62 22.76
CA LEU A 16 46.37 20.61 22.92
C LEU A 16 46.13 21.83 21.97
N THR A 17 44.84 21.90 21.54
CA THR A 17 43.93 23.05 21.29
C THR A 17 43.89 23.85 19.96
N GLN A 18 42.68 23.82 19.34
CA GLN A 18 41.94 24.83 18.52
C GLN A 18 42.70 25.54 17.37
N THR A 19 42.27 25.60 16.09
CA THR A 19 40.93 25.78 15.52
C THR A 19 41.01 25.66 13.99
N LEU A 20 39.99 25.07 13.35
CA LEU A 20 39.37 25.49 12.08
C LEU A 20 40.26 25.81 10.85
N LEU A 21 40.19 24.98 9.78
CA LEU A 21 39.61 25.34 8.46
C LEU A 21 39.95 24.29 7.36
N HIS A 22 38.92 23.96 6.58
CA HIS A 22 38.93 23.47 5.19
C HIS A 22 39.15 21.98 4.86
N ASN A 23 38.18 21.47 4.07
CA ASN A 23 38.21 20.27 3.20
C ASN A 23 37.78 18.91 3.79
N HIS A 24 36.54 18.81 4.27
CA HIS A 24 35.80 17.54 4.26
C HIS A 24 34.95 17.41 2.99
N LEU A 25 35.61 17.08 1.87
CA LEU A 25 34.95 16.49 0.71
C LEU A 25 35.84 15.53 -0.10
N ALA A 26 37.00 15.12 0.44
CA ALA A 26 37.95 14.24 -0.27
C ALA A 26 38.42 13.00 0.52
N ILE A 27 37.73 12.63 1.61
CA ILE A 27 38.04 11.41 2.40
C ILE A 27 36.75 10.64 2.64
N TYR A 28 36.09 10.22 1.56
CA TYR A 28 35.15 9.09 1.57
C TYR A 28 35.20 8.29 0.25
N PHE A 29 36.26 8.50 -0.54
CA PHE A 29 36.43 7.89 -1.87
C PHE A 29 37.68 7.01 -1.98
N LEU A 30 38.38 6.73 -0.87
CA LEU A 30 39.63 5.96 -0.89
C LEU A 30 39.69 4.80 0.11
N LEU A 31 38.55 4.16 0.40
CA LEU A 31 38.48 2.90 1.16
C LEU A 31 37.72 1.78 0.43
N THR A 32 37.55 1.94 -0.89
CA THR A 32 37.15 0.88 -1.81
C THR A 32 38.28 0.66 -2.80
N MET A 33 39.23 -0.23 -2.47
CA MET A 33 40.06 -1.04 -3.40
C MET A 33 41.25 -1.63 -2.63
N ILE A 34 40.97 -2.65 -1.79
CA ILE A 34 42.00 -3.64 -1.43
C ILE A 34 41.40 -5.00 -1.76
N HIS A 35 41.81 -5.55 -2.89
CA HIS A 35 41.58 -6.93 -3.29
C HIS A 35 42.41 -7.85 -2.39
N SER A 36 41.78 -8.59 -1.47
CA SER A 36 42.41 -9.68 -0.75
C SER A 36 42.03 -11.02 -1.38
N THR A 37 42.93 -11.57 -2.20
CA THR A 37 42.85 -12.93 -2.73
C THR A 37 43.35 -13.90 -1.67
N LEU A 38 42.46 -14.69 -1.07
CA LEU A 38 42.83 -15.79 -0.15
C LEU A 38 42.95 -17.10 -0.94
N TYR A 39 44.13 -17.70 -0.93
CA TYR A 39 44.39 -19.06 -1.44
C TYR A 39 44.51 -20.02 -0.26
N ALA A 40 43.74 -21.12 -0.28
CA ALA A 40 43.92 -22.26 0.62
C ALA A 40 44.36 -23.49 -0.20
N PRO A 41 45.33 -24.31 0.28
CA PRO A 41 45.83 -25.45 -0.49
C PRO A 41 45.10 -26.75 -0.08
N SER A 42 44.35 -27.37 -1.00
CA SER A 42 44.31 -28.84 -1.14
C SER A 42 43.43 -29.25 -2.34
N ASN A 43 44.00 -30.09 -3.20
CA ASN A 43 43.36 -30.94 -4.21
C ASN A 43 42.57 -30.25 -5.34
N GLY A 44 43.32 -29.61 -6.24
CA GLY A 44 43.16 -29.87 -7.68
C GLY A 44 41.80 -29.56 -8.33
N LYS A 45 41.23 -28.37 -8.06
CA LYS A 45 40.29 -27.67 -8.97
C LYS A 45 40.34 -26.16 -8.63
N GLN A 46 40.72 -25.32 -9.60
CA GLN A 46 40.75 -23.87 -9.40
C GLN A 46 39.33 -23.32 -9.23
N ILE A 47 39.00 -22.84 -8.03
CA ILE A 47 37.77 -22.11 -7.74
C ILE A 47 38.12 -20.62 -7.62
N LYS A 48 37.66 -19.81 -8.57
CA LYS A 48 37.76 -18.34 -8.52
C LYS A 48 36.58 -17.81 -7.68
N LEU A 49 36.83 -17.51 -6.41
CA LEU A 49 35.85 -16.87 -5.52
C LEU A 49 35.96 -15.35 -5.62
N THR A 50 35.14 -14.75 -6.49
CA THR A 50 34.90 -13.31 -6.49
C THR A 50 33.73 -13.01 -5.55
N LEU A 51 33.98 -12.30 -4.45
CA LEU A 51 32.97 -11.74 -3.56
C LEU A 51 32.46 -10.43 -4.16
N LEU A 52 31.33 -10.52 -4.87
CA LEU A 52 30.48 -9.37 -5.19
C LEU A 52 29.30 -9.39 -4.21
N LYS A 53 29.03 -8.25 -3.59
CA LYS A 53 27.79 -7.94 -2.88
C LYS A 53 26.65 -7.88 -3.91
N GLU A 54 26.23 -9.04 -4.40
CA GLU A 54 25.02 -9.25 -5.17
C GLU A 54 24.38 -10.53 -4.63
N HIS A 55 23.07 -10.49 -4.39
CA HIS A 55 22.27 -11.59 -3.89
C HIS A 55 22.52 -12.87 -4.72
N LYS A 56 23.32 -13.80 -4.19
CA LYS A 56 23.58 -15.09 -4.83
C LYS A 56 22.40 -16.01 -4.54
N PHE A 57 21.48 -16.09 -5.50
CA PHE A 57 20.65 -17.27 -5.66
C PHE A 57 21.54 -18.47 -5.99
N VAL A 58 21.53 -19.50 -5.14
CA VAL A 58 22.26 -20.74 -5.40
C VAL A 58 21.46 -21.54 -6.43
N TYR A 59 21.84 -21.40 -7.69
CA TYR A 59 21.37 -22.28 -8.77
C TYR A 59 21.98 -23.67 -8.57
N ASN A 60 21.15 -24.70 -8.53
CA ASN A 60 21.65 -26.07 -8.48
C ASN A 60 22.22 -26.45 -9.86
N LYS A 61 23.55 -26.41 -10.01
CA LYS A 61 24.25 -26.76 -11.27
C LYS A 61 24.45 -28.27 -11.46
N ASN A 62 24.08 -29.11 -10.49
CA ASN A 62 24.39 -30.54 -10.52
C ASN A 62 23.15 -31.39 -10.23
N LYS A 63 22.35 -31.67 -11.27
CA LYS A 63 21.54 -32.90 -11.44
C LYS A 63 20.87 -32.83 -12.81
N CYS A 64 21.57 -33.29 -13.84
CA CYS A 64 21.00 -33.58 -15.15
C CYS A 64 21.11 -35.10 -15.36
N SER A 65 20.24 -35.83 -14.67
CA SER A 65 19.95 -37.26 -14.82
C SER A 65 18.97 -37.59 -13.72
N ASP A 66 17.68 -37.39 -14.04
CA ASP A 66 16.50 -38.09 -13.52
C ASP A 66 15.29 -37.20 -13.81
N ILE A 67 14.22 -37.80 -14.34
CA ILE A 67 12.97 -37.13 -14.69
C ILE A 67 12.31 -36.68 -13.38
N GLY A 68 12.67 -35.48 -12.92
CA GLY A 68 12.18 -34.87 -11.71
C GLY A 68 12.26 -33.35 -11.87
N VAL A 69 11.19 -32.66 -11.49
CA VAL A 69 11.03 -31.20 -11.57
C VAL A 69 12.33 -30.48 -11.20
N ILE A 70 12.94 -29.76 -12.14
CA ILE A 70 14.16 -28.98 -11.89
C ILE A 70 13.76 -27.80 -10.99
N THR A 71 13.88 -27.95 -9.69
CA THR A 71 13.75 -26.82 -8.76
C THR A 71 14.96 -25.93 -8.93
N LEU A 72 14.76 -24.76 -9.54
CA LEU A 72 15.80 -23.75 -9.82
C LEU A 72 16.48 -23.24 -8.55
N TYR A 73 15.79 -23.33 -7.41
CA TYR A 73 16.20 -22.83 -6.10
C TYR A 73 16.28 -23.95 -5.08
N ASP A 74 17.24 -23.84 -4.16
CA ASP A 74 17.32 -24.65 -2.95
C ASP A 74 16.49 -24.00 -1.83
N TYR A 75 15.28 -24.54 -1.60
CA TYR A 75 14.35 -24.04 -0.57
C TYR A 75 14.88 -24.20 0.86
N SER A 76 15.86 -25.08 1.11
CA SER A 76 16.42 -25.28 2.46
C SER A 76 17.19 -24.05 2.97
N LEU A 77 17.66 -23.21 2.06
CA LEU A 77 18.40 -21.98 2.36
C LEU A 77 17.48 -20.77 2.54
N LEU A 78 16.17 -20.92 2.31
CA LEU A 78 15.22 -19.82 2.36
C LEU A 78 14.60 -19.68 3.76
N PRO A 79 14.22 -18.46 4.17
CA PRO A 79 13.48 -18.26 5.41
C PRO A 79 12.19 -19.08 5.42
N ASN A 80 12.01 -19.92 6.44
CA ASN A 80 10.80 -20.71 6.63
C ASN A 80 10.11 -20.28 7.92
N ARG A 81 9.10 -19.42 7.78
CA ARG A 81 8.38 -18.80 8.90
C ARG A 81 6.93 -19.29 8.95
N TYR A 82 6.22 -18.96 10.02
CA TYR A 82 4.78 -19.18 10.10
C TYR A 82 4.08 -17.83 9.99
N ILE A 83 3.79 -17.42 8.75
CA ILE A 83 3.03 -16.20 8.48
C ILE A 83 1.57 -16.56 8.28
N LEU A 84 0.69 -15.92 9.06
CA LEU A 84 -0.75 -15.99 8.88
C LEU A 84 -1.22 -14.75 8.14
N CYS A 85 -1.93 -14.94 7.03
CA CYS A 85 -2.78 -13.94 6.41
C CYS A 85 -4.22 -14.20 6.86
N VAL A 86 -4.90 -13.21 7.42
CA VAL A 86 -6.26 -13.33 7.97
C VAL A 86 -7.18 -12.36 7.24
N ASP A 87 -8.27 -12.87 6.64
CA ASP A 87 -9.30 -12.10 5.92
C ASP A 87 -10.67 -12.30 6.59
N LEU A 88 -11.34 -11.21 6.94
CA LEU A 88 -12.66 -11.21 7.55
C LEU A 88 -13.75 -11.31 6.48
N GLN A 89 -14.53 -12.39 6.54
CA GLN A 89 -15.47 -12.74 5.48
C GLN A 89 -16.58 -11.69 5.35
N SER A 90 -16.70 -11.08 4.17
CA SER A 90 -17.74 -10.09 3.84
C SER A 90 -17.87 -8.97 4.88
N PHE A 91 -16.74 -8.51 5.42
CA PHE A 91 -16.65 -7.73 6.66
C PHE A 91 -17.77 -6.70 6.91
N TYR A 92 -17.97 -5.69 6.04
CA TYR A 92 -19.01 -4.66 6.28
C TYR A 92 -20.42 -5.25 6.35
N ALA A 93 -20.74 -6.21 5.48
CA ALA A 93 -22.04 -6.87 5.47
C ALA A 93 -22.20 -7.75 6.70
N SER A 94 -21.14 -8.45 7.12
CA SER A 94 -21.13 -9.29 8.32
C SER A 94 -21.33 -8.48 9.60
N VAL A 95 -20.60 -7.37 9.75
CA VAL A 95 -20.77 -6.46 10.90
C VAL A 95 -22.18 -5.86 10.92
N SER A 96 -22.72 -5.47 9.75
CA SER A 96 -24.09 -4.95 9.66
C SER A 96 -25.13 -5.99 10.06
N CYS A 97 -25.03 -7.23 9.58
CA CYS A 97 -25.90 -8.33 9.99
C CYS A 97 -25.85 -8.55 11.50
N VAL A 98 -24.66 -8.70 12.07
CA VAL A 98 -24.49 -8.93 13.51
C VAL A 98 -25.07 -7.77 14.32
N LYS A 99 -24.86 -6.51 13.88
CA LYS A 99 -25.44 -5.32 14.53
C LYS A 99 -26.97 -5.32 14.52
N MET A 100 -27.58 -5.91 13.49
CA MET A 100 -29.03 -6.07 13.35
C MET A 100 -29.58 -7.35 14.03
N GLY A 101 -28.73 -8.15 14.68
CA GLY A 101 -29.14 -9.43 15.29
C GLY A 101 -29.37 -10.54 14.27
N LEU A 102 -28.79 -10.43 13.07
CA LEU A 102 -28.94 -11.37 11.96
C LEU A 102 -27.67 -12.19 11.72
N ASP A 103 -27.83 -13.40 11.19
CA ASP A 103 -26.71 -14.25 10.79
C ASP A 103 -26.27 -13.93 9.36
N PRO A 104 -25.00 -13.50 9.13
CA PRO A 104 -24.50 -13.18 7.80
C PRO A 104 -24.41 -14.37 6.83
N LEU A 105 -24.39 -15.62 7.32
CA LEU A 105 -24.37 -16.81 6.46
C LEU A 105 -25.74 -17.16 5.86
N HIS A 106 -26.83 -16.67 6.47
CA HIS A 106 -28.20 -16.97 6.04
C HIS A 106 -28.92 -15.74 5.48
N THR A 107 -28.49 -14.54 5.86
CA THR A 107 -29.13 -13.29 5.46
C THR A 107 -28.62 -12.81 4.10
N LYS A 108 -29.51 -12.35 3.22
CA LYS A 108 -29.15 -11.64 1.98
C LYS A 108 -29.08 -10.15 2.26
N LEU A 109 -27.88 -9.62 2.48
CA LEU A 109 -27.68 -8.20 2.80
C LEU A 109 -26.57 -7.60 1.93
N ALA A 110 -26.84 -6.41 1.39
CA ALA A 110 -25.86 -5.56 0.73
C ALA A 110 -25.65 -4.26 1.52
N VAL A 111 -24.38 -3.91 1.73
CA VAL A 111 -23.98 -2.58 2.19
C VAL A 111 -23.69 -1.74 0.96
N VAL A 112 -24.48 -0.68 0.76
CA VAL A 112 -24.40 0.21 -0.40
C VAL A 112 -23.97 1.60 0.08
N GLY A 113 -23.03 2.22 -0.62
CA GLY A 113 -22.43 3.48 -0.16
C GLY A 113 -23.43 4.62 0.07
N ASP A 114 -24.56 4.59 -0.63
CA ASP A 114 -25.74 5.44 -0.43
C ASP A 114 -26.97 4.75 -1.07
N VAL A 115 -27.91 4.31 -0.25
CA VAL A 115 -29.12 3.61 -0.71
C VAL A 115 -30.09 4.49 -1.50
N ASN A 116 -29.99 5.82 -1.38
CA ASN A 116 -30.87 6.73 -2.11
C ASN A 116 -30.39 6.98 -3.55
N ARG A 117 -29.21 6.47 -3.91
CA ARG A 117 -28.60 6.71 -5.22
C ARG A 117 -28.47 5.40 -5.99
N GLN A 118 -29.23 5.25 -7.06
CA GLN A 118 -29.24 4.04 -7.90
C GLN A 118 -27.86 3.68 -8.48
N GLY A 119 -27.05 4.68 -8.83
CA GLY A 119 -25.67 4.46 -9.30
C GLY A 119 -24.64 4.20 -8.19
N SER A 120 -25.07 4.10 -6.92
CA SER A 120 -24.18 3.86 -5.78
C SER A 120 -23.58 2.46 -5.84
N ILE A 121 -22.41 2.33 -5.23
CA ILE A 121 -21.59 1.12 -5.27
C ILE A 121 -21.93 0.23 -4.08
N VAL A 122 -22.03 -1.07 -4.34
CA VAL A 122 -22.04 -2.12 -3.32
C VAL A 122 -20.64 -2.25 -2.74
N LEU A 123 -20.49 -1.87 -1.47
CA LEU A 123 -19.24 -1.95 -0.71
C LEU A 123 -18.97 -3.39 -0.25
N ALA A 124 -20.01 -4.08 0.21
CA ALA A 124 -19.96 -5.48 0.60
C ALA A 124 -21.32 -6.14 0.45
N ALA A 125 -21.32 -7.46 0.28
CA ALA A 125 -22.51 -8.30 0.25
C ALA A 125 -22.26 -9.58 1.06
N THR A 126 -23.30 -10.12 1.70
CA THR A 126 -23.23 -11.42 2.37
C THR A 126 -23.05 -12.57 1.37
N PRO A 127 -22.52 -13.74 1.79
CA PRO A 127 -22.36 -14.89 0.90
C PRO A 127 -23.64 -15.28 0.13
N PRO A 128 -24.83 -15.40 0.76
CA PRO A 128 -26.06 -15.75 0.04
C PRO A 128 -26.45 -14.76 -1.06
N LEU A 129 -26.08 -13.48 -0.91
CA LEU A 129 -26.34 -12.46 -1.93
C LEU A 129 -25.30 -12.48 -3.06
N LYS A 130 -24.04 -12.85 -2.75
CA LYS A 130 -23.01 -13.09 -3.77
C LYS A 130 -23.35 -14.28 -4.66
N ASP A 131 -23.97 -15.31 -4.11
CA ASP A 131 -24.43 -16.49 -4.86
C ASP A 131 -25.52 -16.13 -5.88
N LEU A 132 -26.24 -15.02 -5.68
CA LEU A 132 -27.17 -14.45 -6.65
C LEU A 132 -26.49 -13.55 -7.71
N GLY A 133 -25.16 -13.49 -7.72
CA GLY A 133 -24.38 -12.74 -8.71
C GLY A 133 -24.03 -11.31 -8.33
N VAL A 134 -24.44 -10.81 -7.15
CA VAL A 134 -24.09 -9.47 -6.67
C VAL A 134 -22.65 -9.47 -6.18
N LYS A 135 -21.76 -8.77 -6.90
CA LYS A 135 -20.32 -8.73 -6.57
C LYS A 135 -19.96 -7.43 -5.84
N LYS A 136 -18.79 -7.42 -5.20
CA LYS A 136 -18.16 -6.14 -4.78
C LYS A 136 -18.06 -5.25 -6.04
N MET A 137 -18.30 -3.95 -5.90
CA MET A 137 -18.32 -2.97 -7.00
C MET A 137 -19.54 -3.02 -7.93
N SER A 138 -20.49 -3.94 -7.74
CA SER A 138 -21.81 -3.86 -8.40
C SER A 138 -22.53 -2.56 -8.04
N ARG A 139 -23.50 -2.16 -8.87
CA ARG A 139 -24.33 -0.98 -8.63
C ARG A 139 -25.61 -1.34 -7.90
N LEU A 140 -26.17 -0.39 -7.16
CA LEU A 140 -27.46 -0.58 -6.47
C LEU A 140 -28.56 -1.03 -7.43
N TYR A 141 -28.62 -0.47 -8.63
CA TYR A 141 -29.60 -0.87 -9.64
C TYR A 141 -29.42 -2.31 -10.18
N GLU A 142 -28.25 -2.94 -9.96
CA GLU A 142 -27.97 -4.32 -10.37
C GLU A 142 -28.42 -5.34 -9.32
N ILE A 143 -28.82 -4.90 -8.12
CA ILE A 143 -29.32 -5.79 -7.08
C ILE A 143 -30.76 -6.20 -7.43
N PRO A 144 -31.09 -7.51 -7.43
CA PRO A 144 -32.46 -7.97 -7.65
C PRO A 144 -33.43 -7.32 -6.66
N ARG A 145 -34.56 -6.79 -7.16
CA ARG A 145 -35.62 -6.25 -6.31
C ARG A 145 -36.44 -7.38 -5.72
N ARG A 146 -36.06 -7.86 -4.54
CA ARG A 146 -36.78 -8.91 -3.81
C ARG A 146 -36.97 -8.50 -2.35
N PRO A 147 -38.10 -8.86 -1.71
CA PRO A 147 -38.39 -8.49 -0.32
C PRO A 147 -37.46 -9.16 0.70
N ASP A 148 -36.80 -10.27 0.33
CA ASP A 148 -35.85 -10.99 1.18
C ASP A 148 -34.42 -10.44 1.13
N ILE A 149 -34.16 -9.37 0.35
CA ILE A 149 -32.85 -8.72 0.24
C ILE A 149 -32.85 -7.43 1.05
N LEU A 150 -31.96 -7.36 2.02
CA LEU A 150 -31.74 -6.16 2.84
C LEU A 150 -30.67 -5.28 2.20
N ILE A 151 -30.95 -4.00 2.07
CA ILE A 151 -30.01 -3.01 1.54
C ILE A 151 -29.82 -1.93 2.60
N VAL A 152 -28.58 -1.75 3.07
CA VAL A 152 -28.26 -0.83 4.17
C VAL A 152 -27.16 0.13 3.78
N ASN A 153 -27.17 1.32 4.39
CA ASN A 153 -26.03 2.23 4.35
C ASN A 153 -24.88 1.70 5.24
N PRO A 154 -23.62 2.04 4.95
CA PRO A 154 -22.49 1.71 5.81
C PRO A 154 -22.55 2.43 7.16
N ILE A 155 -22.05 1.74 8.19
CA ILE A 155 -21.86 2.24 9.57
C ILE A 155 -20.36 2.28 9.88
N MET A 156 -19.63 3.19 9.22
CA MET A 156 -18.17 3.18 9.15
C MET A 156 -17.49 3.22 10.52
N GLU A 157 -18.05 3.94 11.49
CA GLU A 157 -17.49 3.99 12.84
C GLU A 157 -17.53 2.61 13.51
N THR A 158 -18.62 1.86 13.31
CA THR A 158 -18.79 0.52 13.87
C THR A 158 -17.81 -0.47 13.22
N TYR A 159 -17.59 -0.35 11.90
CA TYR A 159 -16.60 -1.18 11.19
C TYR A 159 -15.19 -0.97 11.73
N ILE A 160 -14.79 0.29 11.96
CA ILE A 160 -13.47 0.61 12.52
C ILE A 160 -13.34 0.07 13.94
N LYS A 161 -14.37 0.23 14.79
CA LYS A 161 -14.37 -0.31 16.16
C LYS A 161 -14.21 -1.83 16.16
N CYS A 162 -14.91 -2.53 15.28
CA CYS A 162 -14.83 -3.99 15.16
C CYS A 162 -13.45 -4.44 14.67
N SER A 163 -12.91 -3.80 13.63
CA SER A 163 -11.56 -4.07 13.11
C SER A 163 -10.49 -3.88 14.19
N ASN A 164 -10.50 -2.73 14.88
CA ASN A 164 -9.57 -2.44 15.97
C ASN A 164 -9.69 -3.44 17.13
N TYR A 165 -10.89 -3.97 17.40
CA TYR A 165 -11.07 -5.00 18.40
C TYR A 165 -10.41 -6.32 18.00
N ILE A 166 -10.56 -6.74 16.74
CA ILE A 166 -9.89 -7.93 16.21
C ILE A 166 -8.38 -7.75 16.18
N THR A 167 -7.88 -6.56 15.80
CA THR A 167 -6.46 -6.21 15.91
C THR A 167 -5.96 -6.35 17.34
N LYS A 168 -6.73 -5.90 18.34
CA LYS A 168 -6.38 -6.09 19.76
C LYS A 168 -6.31 -7.57 20.16
N LEU A 169 -7.19 -8.42 19.63
CA LEU A 169 -7.10 -9.87 19.85
C LEU A 169 -5.82 -10.44 19.23
N ALA A 170 -5.49 -10.07 17.98
CA ALA A 170 -4.28 -10.52 17.31
C ALA A 170 -2.99 -10.15 18.10
N LEU A 171 -2.95 -8.93 18.65
CA LEU A 171 -1.83 -8.42 19.44
C LEU A 171 -1.67 -9.07 20.82
N GLN A 172 -2.58 -9.97 21.22
CA GLN A 172 -2.36 -10.83 22.40
C GLN A 172 -1.43 -12.01 22.08
N TYR A 173 -1.27 -12.34 20.79
CA TYR A 173 -0.52 -13.51 20.32
C TYR A 173 0.83 -13.17 19.69
N VAL A 174 1.01 -11.94 19.22
CA VAL A 174 2.25 -11.50 18.55
C VAL A 174 2.62 -10.09 19.01
N ALA A 175 3.92 -9.77 18.92
CA ALA A 175 4.40 -8.41 19.15
C ALA A 175 3.92 -7.46 18.04
N ILE A 176 3.94 -6.15 18.30
CA ILE A 176 3.45 -5.14 17.36
C ILE A 176 4.29 -5.08 16.08
N GLU A 177 5.58 -5.41 16.17
CA GLU A 177 6.53 -5.53 15.07
C GLU A 177 6.30 -6.75 14.19
N ASP A 178 5.58 -7.76 14.68
CA ASP A 178 5.22 -8.97 13.95
C ASP A 178 3.79 -8.91 13.38
N PHE A 179 3.10 -7.78 13.56
CA PHE A 179 1.74 -7.53 13.07
C PHE A 179 1.72 -6.49 11.95
N HIS A 180 1.04 -6.79 10.85
CA HIS A 180 0.85 -5.88 9.73
C HIS A 180 -0.64 -5.72 9.37
N GLN A 181 -1.20 -4.53 9.62
CA GLN A 181 -2.53 -4.19 9.14
C GLN A 181 -2.48 -3.91 7.63
N TYR A 182 -3.15 -4.74 6.83
CA TYR A 182 -3.16 -4.59 5.37
C TYR A 182 -4.39 -3.80 4.88
N SER A 183 -5.57 -4.08 5.42
CA SER A 183 -6.82 -3.33 5.22
C SER A 183 -7.65 -3.34 6.50
N ILE A 184 -8.88 -2.82 6.49
CA ILE A 184 -9.78 -2.89 7.65
C ILE A 184 -10.23 -4.34 7.95
N ASP A 185 -10.25 -5.20 6.95
CA ASP A 185 -10.72 -6.59 7.00
C ASP A 185 -9.59 -7.62 6.80
N GLU A 186 -8.35 -7.20 6.58
CA GLU A 186 -7.23 -8.08 6.29
C GLU A 186 -5.96 -7.64 7.04
N PHE A 187 -5.25 -8.61 7.62
CA PHE A 187 -3.97 -8.39 8.29
C PHE A 187 -3.07 -9.61 8.19
N PHE A 188 -1.78 -9.38 8.43
CA PHE A 188 -0.78 -10.43 8.55
C PHE A 188 -0.21 -10.46 9.97
N MET A 189 0.16 -11.64 10.43
CA MET A 189 0.88 -11.83 11.68
C MET A 189 1.95 -12.91 11.53
N ASP A 190 3.16 -12.62 11.99
CA ASP A 190 4.26 -13.58 12.07
C ASP A 190 4.20 -14.28 13.44
N VAL A 191 3.76 -15.54 13.46
CA VAL A 191 3.65 -16.31 14.72
C VAL A 191 4.88 -17.16 14.98
N THR A 192 5.94 -17.03 14.18
CA THR A 192 7.10 -17.92 14.23
C THR A 192 7.71 -17.98 15.63
N ALA A 193 7.85 -16.83 16.29
CA ALA A 193 8.46 -16.75 17.62
C ALA A 193 7.49 -17.15 18.75
N SER A 194 6.18 -16.93 18.59
CA SER A 194 5.20 -17.08 19.67
C SER A 194 4.37 -18.36 19.60
N LEU A 195 4.39 -19.08 18.48
CA LEU A 195 3.55 -20.26 18.22
C LEU A 195 3.59 -21.29 19.36
N HIS A 196 4.80 -21.61 19.83
CA HIS A 196 5.04 -22.62 20.88
C HIS A 196 4.35 -22.33 22.22
N LEU A 197 3.90 -21.10 22.46
CA LEU A 197 3.16 -20.72 23.67
C LEU A 197 1.66 -21.08 23.58
N PHE A 198 1.15 -21.29 22.36
CA PHE A 198 -0.28 -21.35 22.09
C PHE A 198 -0.72 -22.62 21.36
N ALA A 199 0.15 -23.26 20.58
CA ALA A 199 -0.12 -24.53 19.90
C ALA A 199 1.18 -25.22 19.44
N ASP A 200 1.10 -26.54 19.23
CA ASP A 200 2.21 -27.32 18.66
C ASP A 200 2.30 -27.18 17.14
N HIS A 201 1.21 -26.81 16.48
CA HIS A 201 1.12 -26.73 15.02
C HIS A 201 0.41 -25.45 14.54
N PRO A 202 0.90 -24.75 13.48
CA PRO A 202 0.33 -23.48 13.04
C PRO A 202 -1.13 -23.59 12.57
N TYR A 203 -1.54 -24.75 12.04
CA TYR A 203 -2.94 -25.01 11.69
C TYR A 203 -3.87 -25.02 12.90
N GLU A 204 -3.42 -25.60 14.02
CA GLU A 204 -4.20 -25.65 15.26
C GLU A 204 -4.34 -24.24 15.85
N PHE A 205 -3.23 -23.49 15.89
CA PHE A 205 -3.24 -22.08 16.27
C PHE A 205 -4.27 -21.27 15.46
N ALA A 206 -4.23 -21.40 14.12
CA ALA A 206 -5.17 -20.70 13.24
C ALA A 206 -6.63 -21.09 13.51
N LEU A 207 -6.90 -22.36 13.81
CA LEU A 207 -8.25 -22.84 14.15
C LEU A 207 -8.75 -22.22 15.47
N ASN A 208 -7.89 -22.18 16.50
CA ASN A 208 -8.22 -21.60 17.79
C ASN A 208 -8.43 -20.09 17.69
N PHE A 209 -7.53 -19.38 17.00
CA PHE A 209 -7.64 -17.95 16.78
C PHE A 209 -8.91 -17.58 15.98
N LYS A 210 -9.24 -18.35 14.93
CA LYS A 210 -10.49 -18.19 14.19
C LYS A 210 -11.73 -18.38 15.06
N ARG A 211 -11.74 -19.39 15.94
CA ARG A 211 -12.85 -19.62 16.89
C ARG A 211 -12.99 -18.46 17.86
N GLU A 212 -11.88 -17.89 18.32
CA GLU A 212 -11.89 -16.73 19.21
C GLU A 212 -12.46 -15.49 18.53
N ILE A 213 -12.01 -15.16 17.31
CA ILE A 213 -12.58 -14.06 16.52
C ILE A 213 -14.10 -14.24 16.44
N TYR A 214 -14.57 -15.43 16.08
CA TYR A 214 -16.00 -15.71 15.97
C TYR A 214 -16.74 -15.63 17.31
N LYS A 215 -16.15 -16.14 18.40
CA LYS A 215 -16.74 -16.09 19.75
C LYS A 215 -16.98 -14.65 20.18
N HIS A 216 -16.03 -13.75 19.93
CA HIS A 216 -16.10 -12.37 20.40
C HIS A 216 -16.85 -11.43 19.46
N THR A 217 -16.83 -11.70 18.14
CA THR A 217 -17.37 -10.76 17.14
C THR A 217 -18.53 -11.30 16.33
N ARG A 218 -18.78 -12.62 16.38
CA ARG A 218 -19.69 -13.36 15.48
C ARG A 218 -19.34 -13.23 13.99
N ILE A 219 -18.11 -12.82 13.67
CA ILE A 219 -17.62 -12.68 12.29
C ILE A 219 -16.76 -13.89 11.95
N HIS A 220 -17.01 -14.47 10.78
CA HIS A 220 -16.18 -15.53 10.23
C HIS A 220 -14.92 -14.95 9.58
N SER A 221 -13.78 -15.63 9.77
CA SER A 221 -12.52 -15.32 9.10
C SER A 221 -12.04 -16.49 8.24
N THR A 222 -11.17 -16.19 7.28
CA THR A 222 -10.41 -17.16 6.50
C THR A 222 -8.93 -16.92 6.75
N ILE A 223 -8.14 -17.98 6.87
CA ILE A 223 -6.71 -17.88 7.21
C ILE A 223 -5.87 -18.66 6.20
N GLY A 224 -4.87 -18.01 5.62
CA GLY A 224 -3.81 -18.67 4.85
C GLY A 224 -2.53 -18.67 5.65
N ILE A 225 -1.83 -19.80 5.69
CA ILE A 225 -0.57 -19.97 6.40
C ILE A 225 0.51 -20.28 5.37
N GLY A 226 1.66 -19.60 5.44
CA GLY A 226 2.79 -19.89 4.55
C GLY A 226 4.15 -19.43 5.11
N PRO A 227 5.25 -19.82 4.43
CA PRO A 227 6.62 -19.50 4.84
C PRO A 227 6.98 -18.00 4.77
N ASN A 228 6.18 -17.21 4.05
CA ASN A 228 6.36 -15.77 3.84
C ASN A 228 4.99 -15.10 3.56
N LEU A 229 4.99 -13.77 3.46
CA LEU A 229 3.77 -12.97 3.23
C LEU A 229 3.06 -13.41 1.94
N LEU A 230 3.81 -13.56 0.85
CA LEU A 230 3.29 -13.98 -0.44
C LEU A 230 2.55 -15.31 -0.37
N MET A 231 3.19 -16.37 0.11
CA MET A 231 2.59 -17.69 0.15
C MET A 231 1.39 -17.74 1.09
N SER A 232 1.44 -17.05 2.24
CA SER A 232 0.28 -16.98 3.16
C SER A 232 -0.94 -16.32 2.50
N LYS A 233 -0.73 -15.23 1.74
CA LYS A 233 -1.80 -14.52 1.03
C LYS A 233 -2.38 -15.35 -0.12
N VAL A 234 -1.51 -15.99 -0.91
CA VAL A 234 -1.95 -16.83 -2.04
C VAL A 234 -2.67 -18.08 -1.55
N ALA A 235 -2.19 -18.72 -0.47
CA ALA A 235 -2.89 -19.84 0.18
C ALA A 235 -4.30 -19.43 0.64
N LEU A 236 -4.43 -18.23 1.21
CA LEU A 236 -5.73 -17.68 1.62
C LEU A 236 -6.69 -17.53 0.42
N ASP A 237 -6.23 -16.88 -0.65
CA ASP A 237 -7.07 -16.53 -1.79
C ASP A 237 -7.44 -17.72 -2.68
N ILE A 238 -6.52 -18.69 -2.85
CA ILE A 238 -6.68 -19.80 -3.79
C ILE A 238 -7.34 -21.02 -3.14
N GLU A 239 -6.97 -21.36 -1.91
CA GLU A 239 -7.36 -22.61 -1.26
C GLU A 239 -8.22 -22.37 -0.02
N ALA A 240 -7.80 -21.53 0.92
CA ALA A 240 -8.46 -21.42 2.22
C ALA A 240 -9.95 -21.09 2.09
N LYS A 241 -10.31 -20.16 1.21
CA LYS A 241 -11.71 -19.75 0.91
C LYS A 241 -12.62 -20.89 0.41
N LYS A 242 -12.05 -22.00 -0.06
CA LYS A 242 -12.78 -23.18 -0.56
C LYS A 242 -12.83 -24.33 0.45
N THR A 243 -11.95 -24.31 1.45
CA THR A 243 -11.92 -25.35 2.49
C THR A 243 -13.09 -25.18 3.46
N LYS A 244 -13.61 -26.29 3.98
CA LYS A 244 -14.69 -26.29 4.98
C LYS A 244 -14.34 -25.48 6.23
N ASN A 245 -13.10 -25.57 6.67
CA ASN A 245 -12.61 -24.86 7.87
C ASN A 245 -12.15 -23.44 7.57
N GLY A 246 -12.07 -23.01 6.30
CA GLY A 246 -11.56 -21.70 5.91
C GLY A 246 -10.08 -21.49 6.26
N ILE A 247 -9.26 -22.55 6.21
CA ILE A 247 -7.83 -22.51 6.54
C ILE A 247 -7.06 -23.30 5.47
N ALA A 248 -5.98 -22.74 4.95
CA ALA A 248 -5.00 -23.44 4.11
C ALA A 248 -3.59 -23.23 4.65
N TYR A 249 -2.79 -24.30 4.63
CA TYR A 249 -1.39 -24.26 5.05
C TYR A 249 -0.50 -24.73 3.90
N TRP A 250 0.36 -23.82 3.43
CA TRP A 250 1.27 -24.07 2.32
C TRP A 250 2.72 -24.07 2.79
N VAL A 251 3.50 -25.02 2.27
CA VAL A 251 4.96 -25.08 2.45
C VAL A 251 5.65 -25.02 1.09
N TYR A 252 6.97 -24.82 1.05
CA TYR A 252 7.70 -24.74 -0.22
C TYR A 252 7.53 -25.96 -1.14
N ASN A 253 7.37 -27.15 -0.57
CA ASN A 253 7.11 -28.37 -1.35
C ASN A 253 5.78 -28.34 -2.10
N ASP A 254 4.84 -27.48 -1.69
CA ASP A 254 3.55 -27.32 -2.36
C ASP A 254 3.63 -26.44 -3.61
N VAL A 255 4.73 -25.71 -3.83
CA VAL A 255 4.85 -24.73 -4.93
C VAL A 255 4.53 -25.36 -6.30
N PRO A 256 5.07 -26.53 -6.68
CA PRO A 256 4.79 -27.13 -7.98
C PRO A 256 3.33 -27.51 -8.20
N GLU A 257 2.66 -28.01 -7.16
CA GLU A 257 1.29 -28.55 -7.26
C GLU A 257 0.22 -27.49 -7.03
N LYS A 258 0.46 -26.53 -6.14
CA LYS A 258 -0.54 -25.55 -5.71
C LYS A 258 -0.33 -24.17 -6.33
N LEU A 259 0.93 -23.72 -6.46
CA LEU A 259 1.25 -22.36 -6.93
C LEU A 259 1.32 -22.28 -8.46
N TRP A 260 2.11 -23.15 -9.09
CA TRP A 260 2.35 -23.09 -10.53
C TRP A 260 1.10 -23.24 -11.41
N PRO A 261 0.11 -24.08 -11.07
CA PRO A 261 -1.10 -24.22 -11.87
C PRO A 261 -2.05 -23.01 -11.82
N ILE A 262 -1.77 -21.99 -11.01
CA ILE A 262 -2.64 -20.82 -10.87
C ILE A 262 -2.82 -20.13 -12.22
N ARG A 263 -4.10 -20.00 -12.60
CA ARG A 263 -4.59 -19.27 -13.77
C ARG A 263 -6.03 -18.76 -13.56
N PRO A 264 -6.44 -17.62 -14.15
CA PRO A 264 -5.61 -16.58 -14.78
C PRO A 264 -4.54 -16.00 -13.85
N LEU A 265 -3.48 -15.40 -14.42
CA LEU A 265 -2.36 -14.84 -13.66
C LEU A 265 -2.82 -13.75 -12.69
N SER A 266 -3.90 -13.03 -13.02
CA SER A 266 -4.50 -12.01 -12.14
C SER A 266 -5.10 -12.56 -10.83
N LYS A 267 -5.19 -13.88 -10.65
CA LYS A 267 -5.52 -14.49 -9.36
C LYS A 267 -4.32 -14.54 -8.40
N PHE A 268 -3.11 -14.38 -8.91
CA PHE A 268 -1.90 -14.39 -8.12
C PHE A 268 -1.64 -13.01 -7.52
N TRP A 269 -1.27 -12.96 -6.24
CA TRP A 269 -1.02 -11.71 -5.54
C TRP A 269 0.18 -10.96 -6.15
N GLY A 270 0.00 -9.68 -6.49
CA GLY A 270 1.00 -8.86 -7.17
C GLY A 270 0.87 -8.79 -8.70
N ILE A 271 0.01 -9.60 -9.34
CA ILE A 271 -0.23 -9.53 -10.79
C ILE A 271 -1.58 -8.88 -11.10
N SER A 272 -1.55 -7.69 -11.70
CA SER A 272 -2.77 -7.00 -12.20
C SER A 272 -3.21 -7.53 -13.57
N HIS A 273 -4.47 -7.30 -13.97
CA HIS A 273 -4.94 -7.63 -15.34
C HIS A 273 -4.08 -7.00 -16.45
N ARG A 274 -3.51 -5.80 -16.23
CA ARG A 274 -2.62 -5.16 -17.21
C ARG A 274 -1.28 -5.87 -17.30
N THR A 275 -0.74 -6.29 -16.15
CA THR A 275 0.51 -7.07 -16.07
C THR A 275 0.30 -8.45 -16.70
N GLU A 276 -0.80 -9.12 -16.37
CA GLU A 276 -1.24 -10.36 -17.00
C GLU A 276 -1.31 -10.22 -18.53
N ALA A 277 -1.98 -9.18 -19.05
CA ALA A 277 -2.04 -8.98 -20.50
C ALA A 277 -0.65 -8.81 -21.15
N LYS A 278 0.32 -8.20 -20.44
CA LYS A 278 1.71 -8.08 -20.90
C LYS A 278 2.44 -9.43 -20.87
N LEU A 279 2.22 -10.23 -19.82
CA LEU A 279 2.82 -11.56 -19.67
C LEU A 279 2.24 -12.56 -20.69
N ASN A 280 0.92 -12.54 -20.90
CA ASN A 280 0.23 -13.36 -21.90
C ASN A 280 0.76 -13.10 -23.31
N ARG A 281 1.07 -11.85 -23.66
CA ARG A 281 1.70 -11.51 -24.96
C ARG A 281 3.09 -12.11 -25.15
N LYS A 282 3.73 -12.58 -24.07
CA LYS A 282 5.03 -13.28 -24.10
C LYS A 282 4.89 -14.80 -24.02
N GLY A 283 3.67 -15.33 -24.11
CA GLY A 283 3.39 -16.76 -24.02
C GLY A 283 3.34 -17.30 -22.58
N ILE A 284 3.33 -16.43 -21.57
CA ILE A 284 3.25 -16.82 -20.15
C ILE A 284 1.77 -16.82 -19.76
N ALA A 285 1.18 -17.99 -19.53
CA ALA A 285 -0.25 -18.13 -19.21
C ALA A 285 -0.53 -18.62 -17.78
N THR A 286 0.46 -19.27 -17.15
CA THR A 286 0.41 -19.80 -15.79
C THR A 286 1.56 -19.28 -14.93
N ILE A 287 1.43 -19.40 -13.61
CA ILE A 287 2.53 -19.05 -12.69
C ILE A 287 3.73 -19.98 -12.89
N GLY A 288 3.49 -21.24 -13.27
CA GLY A 288 4.55 -22.17 -13.67
C GLY A 288 5.32 -21.66 -14.89
N ASP A 289 4.63 -21.16 -15.92
CA ASP A 289 5.30 -20.58 -17.10
C ASP A 289 6.18 -19.40 -16.70
N LEU A 290 5.70 -18.55 -15.78
CA LEU A 290 6.44 -17.39 -15.26
C LEU A 290 7.68 -17.81 -14.46
N ALA A 291 7.55 -18.86 -13.65
CA ALA A 291 8.62 -19.42 -12.83
C ALA A 291 9.75 -20.01 -13.69
N HIS A 292 9.43 -20.61 -14.83
CA HIS A 292 10.40 -21.20 -15.75
C HIS A 292 10.85 -20.23 -16.85
N TYR A 293 10.24 -19.05 -16.95
CA TYR A 293 10.62 -18.06 -17.96
C TYR A 293 12.01 -17.48 -17.66
N PRO A 294 12.92 -17.34 -18.65
CA PRO A 294 14.28 -16.88 -18.38
C PRO A 294 14.31 -15.47 -17.76
N LEU A 295 14.90 -15.38 -16.55
CA LEU A 295 14.95 -14.16 -15.75
C LEU A 295 15.49 -12.94 -16.53
N ARG A 296 16.48 -13.13 -17.41
CA ARG A 296 17.06 -12.05 -18.23
C ARG A 296 15.99 -11.27 -19.01
N TYR A 297 15.04 -11.99 -19.60
CA TYR A 297 14.01 -11.39 -20.46
C TYR A 297 12.90 -10.72 -19.63
N LEU A 298 12.64 -11.22 -18.42
CA LEU A 298 11.75 -10.55 -17.47
C LEU A 298 12.35 -9.22 -17.00
N LYS A 299 13.65 -9.21 -16.66
CA LYS A 299 14.37 -7.99 -16.29
C LYS A 299 14.38 -6.96 -17.42
N GLU A 300 14.66 -7.37 -18.65
CA GLU A 300 14.61 -6.47 -19.81
C GLU A 300 13.21 -5.86 -20.04
N SER A 301 12.15 -6.63 -19.77
CA SER A 301 10.78 -6.22 -20.07
C SER A 301 10.09 -5.44 -18.94
N PHE A 302 10.46 -5.73 -17.69
CA PHE A 302 9.75 -5.24 -16.50
C PHE A 302 10.70 -4.58 -15.46
N GLY A 303 12.01 -4.57 -15.71
CA GLY A 303 13.00 -4.06 -14.75
C GLY A 303 13.07 -4.90 -13.49
N VAL A 304 13.24 -4.23 -12.34
CA VAL A 304 13.29 -4.86 -11.00
C VAL A 304 12.04 -5.70 -10.70
N ILE A 305 10.87 -5.24 -11.15
CA ILE A 305 9.60 -5.98 -10.99
C ILE A 305 9.65 -7.33 -11.71
N GLY A 306 10.39 -7.44 -12.82
CA GLY A 306 10.55 -8.71 -13.53
C GLY A 306 11.27 -9.77 -12.71
N GLU A 307 12.23 -9.35 -11.90
CA GLU A 307 12.93 -10.23 -10.95
C GLU A 307 12.03 -10.64 -9.79
N GLU A 308 11.31 -9.68 -9.21
CA GLU A 308 10.33 -9.94 -8.17
C GLU A 308 9.26 -10.95 -8.63
N LEU A 309 8.70 -10.77 -9.84
CA LEU A 309 7.74 -11.71 -10.43
C LEU A 309 8.30 -13.13 -10.60
N HIS A 310 9.59 -13.25 -10.96
CA HIS A 310 10.24 -14.55 -11.11
C HIS A 310 10.44 -15.24 -9.75
N LEU A 311 10.84 -14.50 -8.72
CA LEU A 311 10.98 -15.04 -7.37
C LEU A 311 9.62 -15.41 -6.78
N HIS A 312 8.63 -14.52 -6.92
CA HIS A 312 7.28 -14.73 -6.41
C HIS A 312 6.62 -15.94 -7.07
N SER A 313 6.81 -16.16 -8.37
CA SER A 313 6.29 -17.34 -9.07
C SER A 313 6.92 -18.66 -8.61
N ASN A 314 8.05 -18.62 -7.91
CA ASN A 314 8.67 -19.73 -7.20
C ASN A 314 8.34 -19.75 -5.69
N GLY A 315 7.37 -18.93 -5.23
CA GLY A 315 6.97 -18.86 -3.82
C GLY A 315 7.97 -18.14 -2.92
N ILE A 316 8.98 -17.46 -3.48
CA ILE A 316 10.06 -16.83 -2.74
C ILE A 316 9.73 -15.36 -2.50
N ASP A 317 9.61 -14.96 -1.24
CA ASP A 317 9.48 -13.57 -0.81
C ASP A 317 10.30 -13.36 0.47
N PHE A 318 11.13 -12.32 0.47
CA PHE A 318 12.04 -11.99 1.58
C PHE A 318 11.48 -10.91 2.51
N SER A 319 10.33 -10.34 2.18
CA SER A 319 9.71 -9.27 2.96
C SER A 319 9.50 -9.67 4.41
N ARG A 320 9.84 -8.79 5.35
CA ARG A 320 9.61 -8.97 6.79
C ARG A 320 8.59 -7.96 7.28
N ILE A 321 7.65 -8.42 8.12
CA ILE A 321 6.63 -7.53 8.71
C ILE A 321 7.29 -6.44 9.58
N SER A 322 8.36 -6.79 10.28
CA SER A 322 9.15 -5.88 11.11
C SER A 322 9.87 -4.78 10.30
N GLU A 323 10.12 -5.01 9.01
CA GLU A 323 10.79 -4.05 8.13
C GLU A 323 9.77 -3.11 7.48
N LYS A 324 9.45 -2.01 8.16
CA LYS A 324 8.50 -1.02 7.65
C LYS A 324 9.10 -0.26 6.47
N TYR A 325 8.47 -0.39 5.30
CA TYR A 325 8.81 0.41 4.12
C TYR A 325 8.60 1.90 4.41
N VAL A 326 9.66 2.69 4.22
CA VAL A 326 9.61 4.15 4.26
C VAL A 326 9.64 4.65 2.81
N PRO A 327 8.54 5.23 2.29
CA PRO A 327 8.53 5.75 0.93
C PRO A 327 9.58 6.84 0.74
N HIS A 328 10.37 6.74 -0.32
CA HIS A 328 11.33 7.79 -0.70
C HIS A 328 10.63 9.12 -0.98
N GLU A 329 9.47 9.06 -1.64
CA GLU A 329 8.62 10.21 -1.90
C GLU A 329 7.22 9.99 -1.35
N THR A 330 6.70 11.01 -0.68
CA THR A 330 5.31 11.04 -0.25
C THR A 330 4.55 12.13 -0.99
N SER A 331 3.27 11.90 -1.23
CA SER A 331 2.38 12.86 -1.84
C SER A 331 1.12 13.02 -1.01
N ILE A 332 0.50 14.19 -1.10
CA ILE A 332 -0.80 14.47 -0.46
C ILE A 332 -1.79 14.78 -1.56
N CYS A 333 -2.71 13.86 -1.78
CA CYS A 333 -3.72 13.98 -2.83
C CYS A 333 -5.13 13.96 -2.25
N LYS A 334 -6.02 14.66 -2.96
CA LYS A 334 -7.46 14.60 -2.80
C LYS A 334 -8.11 14.53 -4.17
N SER A 335 -9.02 13.59 -4.33
CA SER A 335 -9.87 13.50 -5.52
C SER A 335 -11.32 13.26 -5.12
N GLN A 336 -12.23 13.62 -6.01
CA GLN A 336 -13.66 13.40 -5.84
C GLN A 336 -14.31 13.14 -7.20
N ILE A 337 -15.17 12.12 -7.24
CA ILE A 337 -16.18 11.97 -8.28
C ILE A 337 -17.41 12.76 -7.83
N LEU A 338 -17.81 13.74 -8.63
CA LEU A 338 -18.95 14.61 -8.35
C LEU A 338 -20.27 13.84 -8.48
N LEU A 339 -21.29 14.29 -7.73
CA LEU A 339 -22.58 13.59 -7.66
C LEU A 339 -23.40 13.77 -8.94
N ARG A 340 -23.27 14.95 -9.53
CA ARG A 340 -23.84 15.36 -10.81
C ARG A 340 -22.74 15.97 -11.67
N ASP A 341 -23.12 16.41 -12.86
CA ASP A 341 -22.23 17.14 -13.73
C ASP A 341 -22.21 18.60 -13.27
N TYR A 342 -21.01 19.19 -13.26
CA TYR A 342 -20.76 20.53 -12.77
C TYR A 342 -20.24 21.42 -13.89
N GLU A 343 -20.65 22.68 -13.88
CA GLU A 343 -20.06 23.72 -14.73
C GLU A 343 -18.81 24.36 -14.10
N LEU A 344 -18.05 25.09 -14.91
CA LEU A 344 -16.81 25.76 -14.51
C LEU A 344 -16.97 26.58 -13.21
N HIS A 345 -18.04 27.37 -13.10
CA HIS A 345 -18.27 28.23 -11.93
C HIS A 345 -18.63 27.44 -10.67
N GLU A 346 -19.30 26.30 -10.83
CA GLU A 346 -19.73 25.43 -9.73
C GLU A 346 -18.58 24.61 -9.14
N VAL A 347 -17.53 24.35 -9.94
CA VAL A 347 -16.34 23.60 -9.50
C VAL A 347 -15.40 24.45 -8.64
N GLN A 348 -15.41 25.77 -8.77
CA GLN A 348 -14.47 26.65 -8.05
C GLN A 348 -14.55 26.51 -6.52
N PRO A 349 -15.74 26.48 -5.89
CA PRO A 349 -15.85 26.19 -4.46
C PRO A 349 -15.26 24.83 -4.08
N ILE A 350 -15.51 23.79 -4.88
CA ILE A 350 -14.99 22.43 -4.63
C ILE A 350 -13.47 22.41 -4.71
N LEU A 351 -12.90 23.08 -5.72
CA LEU A 351 -11.47 23.21 -5.89
C LEU A 351 -10.82 23.88 -4.69
N LEU A 352 -11.44 24.95 -4.16
CA LEU A 352 -10.95 25.63 -2.96
C LEU A 352 -11.02 24.72 -1.72
N GLU A 353 -12.14 24.00 -1.53
CA GLU A 353 -12.30 23.03 -0.44
C GLU A 353 -11.26 21.91 -0.48
N HIS A 354 -10.99 21.37 -1.67
CA HIS A 354 -9.97 20.33 -1.85
C HIS A 354 -8.58 20.88 -1.55
N THR A 355 -8.30 22.11 -2.02
CA THR A 355 -7.04 22.80 -1.75
C THR A 355 -6.86 23.03 -0.24
N GLU A 356 -7.90 23.46 0.47
CA GLU A 356 -7.85 23.58 1.93
C GLU A 356 -7.55 22.26 2.63
N GLU A 357 -8.21 21.17 2.21
CA GLU A 357 -8.02 19.85 2.81
C GLU A 357 -6.60 19.31 2.59
N VAL A 358 -6.03 19.45 1.38
CA VAL A 358 -4.65 19.01 1.12
C VAL A 358 -3.64 19.90 1.84
N CYS A 359 -3.86 21.21 1.90
CA CYS A 359 -2.96 22.13 2.61
C CYS A 359 -3.01 21.93 4.13
N TYR A 360 -4.18 21.67 4.70
CA TYR A 360 -4.34 21.29 6.11
C TYR A 360 -3.50 20.04 6.43
N ARG A 361 -3.62 18.98 5.61
CA ARG A 361 -2.84 17.74 5.76
C ARG A 361 -1.34 17.93 5.55
N LEU A 362 -0.96 18.89 4.72
CA LEU A 362 0.42 19.25 4.46
C LEU A 362 1.03 19.97 5.68
N ARG A 363 0.31 20.94 6.24
CA ARG A 363 0.72 21.68 7.45
C ARG A 363 0.74 20.79 8.69
N SER A 364 -0.22 19.87 8.85
CA SER A 364 -0.20 18.90 9.94
C SER A 364 0.98 17.94 9.91
N LYS A 365 1.71 17.87 8.78
CA LYS A 365 2.94 17.09 8.61
C LYS A 365 4.21 17.95 8.61
N HIS A 366 4.10 19.26 8.86
CA HIS A 366 5.22 20.22 8.79
C HIS A 366 5.96 20.17 7.44
N LYS A 367 5.20 20.07 6.34
CA LYS A 367 5.74 20.03 4.98
C LYS A 367 5.31 21.23 4.17
N LEU A 368 6.04 21.50 3.10
CA LEU A 368 5.69 22.42 2.01
C LEU A 368 5.69 21.63 0.69
N ALA A 369 4.89 22.06 -0.28
CA ALA A 369 4.82 21.40 -1.58
C ALA A 369 5.39 22.28 -2.68
N ARG A 370 6.24 21.71 -3.53
CA ARG A 370 6.77 22.41 -4.69
C ARG A 370 5.98 22.13 -5.97
N THR A 371 5.47 20.92 -6.13
CA THR A 371 4.76 20.53 -7.36
C THR A 371 3.27 20.29 -7.08
N ILE A 372 2.42 20.96 -7.86
CA ILE A 372 0.98 20.80 -7.86
C ILE A 372 0.59 19.93 -9.05
N GLN A 373 -0.04 18.80 -8.79
CA GLN A 373 -0.70 17.96 -9.78
C GLN A 373 -2.19 18.26 -9.77
N PHE A 374 -2.74 18.66 -10.90
CA PHE A 374 -4.15 19.00 -11.03
C PHE A 374 -4.76 18.24 -12.20
N SER A 375 -5.94 17.65 -11.99
CA SER A 375 -6.68 17.01 -13.06
C SER A 375 -8.18 17.17 -12.94
N ILE A 376 -8.81 17.31 -14.09
CA ILE A 376 -10.25 17.30 -14.29
C ILE A 376 -10.58 16.16 -15.24
N GLY A 377 -11.61 15.39 -14.92
CA GLY A 377 -12.22 14.45 -15.85
C GLY A 377 -13.67 14.82 -16.12
N TYR A 378 -14.06 14.69 -17.38
CA TYR A 378 -15.37 15.07 -17.89
C TYR A 378 -16.39 13.93 -17.76
N SER A 379 -17.65 14.25 -18.04
CA SER A 379 -18.76 13.28 -18.01
C SER A 379 -18.58 12.16 -19.05
N LYS A 380 -19.33 11.07 -18.91
CA LYS A 380 -19.23 9.91 -19.82
C LYS A 380 -19.56 10.28 -21.27
N ASP A 381 -20.46 11.24 -21.45
CA ASP A 381 -20.90 11.73 -22.76
C ASP A 381 -19.84 12.62 -23.43
N SER A 382 -18.78 12.97 -22.71
CA SER A 382 -17.63 13.72 -23.22
C SER A 382 -16.33 13.07 -22.70
N PRO A 383 -15.97 11.88 -23.21
CA PRO A 383 -14.86 11.11 -22.68
C PRO A 383 -13.56 11.90 -22.79
N GLY A 384 -12.88 12.08 -21.66
CA GLY A 384 -11.63 12.82 -21.60
C GLY A 384 -11.46 13.60 -20.31
N GLY A 385 -10.61 14.61 -20.40
CA GLY A 385 -10.18 15.43 -19.29
C GLY A 385 -8.75 15.89 -19.50
N PHE A 386 -8.23 16.64 -18.54
CA PHE A 386 -6.84 17.06 -18.56
C PHE A 386 -6.16 16.72 -17.24
N LYS A 387 -4.86 16.42 -17.32
CA LYS A 387 -3.97 16.29 -16.18
C LYS A 387 -2.74 17.14 -16.44
N LYS A 388 -2.43 18.04 -15.52
CA LYS A 388 -1.25 18.91 -15.58
C LYS A 388 -0.51 18.94 -14.25
N SER A 389 0.80 19.10 -14.34
CA SER A 389 1.68 19.32 -13.20
C SER A 389 2.35 20.68 -13.35
N CYS A 390 2.37 21.47 -12.28
CA CYS A 390 3.07 22.75 -12.23
C CYS A 390 4.01 22.73 -11.03
N THR A 391 5.30 22.96 -11.27
CA THR A 391 6.31 23.09 -10.22
C THR A 391 6.51 24.57 -9.94
N LEU A 392 6.27 24.98 -8.71
CA LEU A 392 6.50 26.32 -8.20
C LEU A 392 8.00 26.52 -7.93
N GLU A 393 8.48 27.75 -8.12
CA GLU A 393 9.85 28.11 -7.75
C GLU A 393 10.04 27.98 -6.23
N ARG A 394 9.14 28.62 -5.47
CA ARG A 394 9.07 28.55 -4.02
C ARG A 394 8.03 27.50 -3.58
N PRO A 395 8.40 26.56 -2.69
CA PRO A 395 7.44 25.63 -2.11
C PRO A 395 6.46 26.38 -1.20
N THR A 396 5.22 25.92 -1.11
CA THR A 396 4.18 26.58 -0.31
C THR A 396 3.25 25.56 0.35
N ASN A 397 2.66 25.96 1.47
CA ASN A 397 1.54 25.27 2.11
C ASN A 397 0.30 26.16 2.23
N LEU A 398 0.32 27.35 1.62
CA LEU A 398 -0.79 28.29 1.66
C LEU A 398 -1.85 27.90 0.63
N THR A 399 -3.10 27.90 1.08
CA THR A 399 -4.23 27.47 0.26
C THR A 399 -4.40 28.35 -0.98
N LEU A 400 -4.29 29.68 -0.83
CA LEU A 400 -4.56 30.59 -1.95
C LEU A 400 -3.49 30.55 -3.04
N ASP A 401 -2.22 30.29 -2.70
CA ASP A 401 -1.15 30.11 -3.67
C ASP A 401 -1.47 28.94 -4.62
N ILE A 402 -1.79 27.78 -4.04
CA ILE A 402 -2.10 26.57 -4.78
C ILE A 402 -3.43 26.72 -5.54
N TYR A 403 -4.45 27.28 -4.89
CA TYR A 403 -5.76 27.48 -5.51
C TYR A 403 -5.68 28.40 -6.74
N ARG A 404 -4.91 29.50 -6.67
CA ARG A 404 -4.73 30.43 -7.80
C ARG A 404 -4.08 29.73 -9.00
N VAL A 405 -3.11 28.84 -8.76
CA VAL A 405 -2.47 28.05 -9.83
C VAL A 405 -3.48 27.09 -10.45
N CYS A 406 -4.21 26.33 -9.64
CA CYS A 406 -5.23 25.40 -10.14
C CYS A 406 -6.35 26.14 -10.90
N LEU A 407 -6.80 27.29 -10.41
CA LEU A 407 -7.83 28.09 -11.06
C LEU A 407 -7.37 28.63 -12.41
N ARG A 408 -6.10 29.05 -12.53
CA ARG A 408 -5.49 29.48 -13.79
C ARG A 408 -5.47 28.33 -14.80
N LEU A 409 -4.98 27.16 -14.39
CA LEU A 409 -4.94 25.96 -15.23
C LEU A 409 -6.35 25.53 -15.66
N LEU A 410 -7.31 25.60 -14.73
CA LEU A 410 -8.71 25.29 -15.02
C LEU A 410 -9.27 26.24 -16.10
N LYS A 411 -9.09 27.55 -15.96
CA LYS A 411 -9.59 28.53 -16.95
C LYS A 411 -8.91 28.40 -18.32
N GLN A 412 -7.63 28.03 -18.36
CA GLN A 412 -6.86 27.90 -19.61
C GLN A 412 -7.18 26.62 -20.39
N LEU A 413 -7.44 25.51 -19.69
CA LEU A 413 -7.53 24.18 -20.30
C LEU A 413 -8.96 23.66 -20.42
N HIS A 414 -9.89 24.27 -19.69
CA HIS A 414 -11.27 23.85 -19.73
C HIS A 414 -11.95 24.27 -21.04
N THR A 415 -12.53 23.28 -21.72
CA THR A 415 -13.09 23.39 -23.07
C THR A 415 -14.63 23.49 -23.09
N GLY A 416 -15.27 23.60 -21.92
CA GLY A 416 -16.71 23.82 -21.75
C GLY A 416 -17.52 22.57 -21.39
N GLU A 417 -16.90 21.38 -21.35
CA GLU A 417 -17.59 20.12 -21.12
C GLU A 417 -17.96 19.89 -19.64
N PRO A 418 -19.07 19.20 -19.34
CA PRO A 418 -19.48 19.03 -17.96
C PRO A 418 -18.44 18.26 -17.12
N ILE A 419 -18.07 18.83 -15.98
CA ILE A 419 -17.02 18.30 -15.10
C ILE A 419 -17.60 17.23 -14.18
N ARG A 420 -16.93 16.07 -14.11
CA ARG A 420 -17.35 14.92 -13.29
C ARG A 420 -16.36 14.53 -12.22
N THR A 421 -15.08 14.81 -12.41
CA THR A 421 -14.03 14.47 -11.44
C THR A 421 -13.06 15.63 -11.27
N VAL A 422 -12.69 15.87 -10.02
CA VAL A 422 -11.71 16.90 -9.63
C VAL A 422 -10.66 16.23 -8.76
N SER A 423 -9.38 16.48 -9.05
CA SER A 423 -8.28 15.94 -8.27
C SER A 423 -7.13 16.94 -8.17
N ILE A 424 -6.63 17.09 -6.94
CA ILE A 424 -5.45 17.88 -6.59
C ILE A 424 -4.46 16.96 -5.87
N GLY A 425 -3.21 16.98 -6.29
CA GLY A 425 -2.09 16.30 -5.65
C GLY A 425 -0.96 17.26 -5.39
N LEU A 426 -0.31 17.13 -4.25
CA LEU A 426 0.88 17.87 -3.87
C LEU A 426 2.06 16.90 -3.77
N THR A 427 3.11 17.17 -4.53
CA THR A 427 4.32 16.33 -4.64
C THR A 427 5.57 17.17 -4.51
N ASN A 428 6.74 16.52 -4.48
CA ASN A 428 8.04 17.16 -4.24
C ASN A 428 8.00 17.97 -2.92
N LEU A 429 7.76 17.23 -1.85
CA LEU A 429 7.52 17.79 -0.51
C LEU A 429 8.85 18.06 0.20
N VAL A 430 8.99 19.27 0.75
CA VAL A 430 10.16 19.68 1.55
C VAL A 430 9.74 19.94 3.00
N ASN A 431 10.67 19.88 3.96
CA ASN A 431 10.33 20.23 5.33
C ASN A 431 10.09 21.74 5.46
N GLU A 432 9.15 22.11 6.32
CA GLU A 432 9.01 23.50 6.75
C GLU A 432 10.33 23.96 7.41
N GLY A 433 10.84 25.12 7.00
CA GLY A 433 12.15 25.66 7.46
C GLY A 433 13.33 25.40 6.53
N GLU A 434 13.20 24.52 5.53
CA GLU A 434 14.22 24.28 4.49
C GLU A 434 14.04 25.19 3.25
N GLU A 435 13.17 26.20 3.34
CA GLU A 435 12.87 27.09 2.22
C GLU A 435 13.86 28.24 2.10
N GLN A 436 14.27 28.54 0.87
CA GLN A 436 15.03 29.75 0.56
C GLN A 436 14.07 30.94 0.57
N ILE A 437 14.40 31.95 1.37
CA ILE A 437 13.67 33.23 1.40
C ILE A 437 13.99 33.99 0.11
N SER A 438 12.95 34.53 -0.54
CA SER A 438 13.08 35.43 -1.68
C SER A 438 13.25 36.86 -1.18
N LEU A 439 14.21 37.58 -1.77
CA LEU A 439 14.45 39.02 -1.52
C LEU A 439 13.31 39.91 -2.03
N PHE A 440 12.46 39.38 -2.92
CA PHE A 440 11.42 40.14 -3.60
C PHE A 440 10.02 39.90 -3.01
N ASP A 441 9.91 39.07 -1.97
CA ASP A 441 8.64 38.72 -1.36
C ASP A 441 8.33 39.65 -0.18
N ASP A 442 7.06 40.04 -0.04
CA ASP A 442 6.58 40.67 1.21
C ASP A 442 6.50 39.61 2.32
N ILE A 443 7.59 39.52 3.08
CA ILE A 443 7.77 38.54 4.16
C ILE A 443 6.67 38.72 5.21
N TYR A 444 6.34 39.95 5.60
CA TYR A 444 5.36 40.23 6.64
C TYR A 444 3.93 39.88 6.21
N ALA A 445 3.55 40.14 4.96
CA ALA A 445 2.27 39.68 4.44
C ALA A 445 2.18 38.15 4.45
N ARG A 446 3.23 37.48 4.02
CA ARG A 446 3.25 36.01 3.96
C ARG A 446 3.24 35.37 5.35
N GLU A 447 3.98 35.92 6.30
CA GLU A 447 3.93 35.48 7.70
C GLU A 447 2.54 35.60 8.29
N ARG A 448 1.83 36.72 8.04
CA ARG A 448 0.43 36.89 8.47
C ARG A 448 -0.49 35.83 7.87
N GLU A 449 -0.31 35.47 6.59
CA GLU A 449 -1.10 34.41 5.94
C GLU A 449 -0.80 33.03 6.53
N ILE A 450 0.47 32.74 6.86
CA ILE A 450 0.87 31.49 7.51
C ILE A 450 0.27 31.39 8.91
N ILE A 451 0.36 32.46 9.71
CA ILE A 451 -0.23 32.53 11.05
C ILE A 451 -1.73 32.29 10.96
N LEU A 452 -2.43 33.00 10.07
CA LEU A 452 -3.87 32.82 9.86
C LEU A 452 -4.21 31.36 9.51
N ALA A 453 -3.46 30.75 8.59
CA ALA A 453 -3.70 29.37 8.17
C ALA A 453 -3.49 28.38 9.34
N LYS A 454 -2.44 28.56 10.14
CA LYS A 454 -2.17 27.74 11.33
C LYS A 454 -3.27 27.91 12.39
N THR A 455 -3.69 29.14 12.67
CA THR A 455 -4.79 29.41 13.61
C THR A 455 -6.09 28.74 13.16
N MET A 456 -6.43 28.80 11.87
CA MET A 456 -7.61 28.11 11.34
C MET A 456 -7.52 26.59 11.52
N ASP A 457 -6.33 26.01 11.33
CA ASP A 457 -6.10 24.57 11.48
C ASP A 457 -6.19 24.11 12.94
N GLU A 458 -5.70 24.92 13.89
CA GLU A 458 -5.83 24.68 15.33
C GLU A 458 -7.30 24.64 15.76
N ILE A 459 -8.11 25.62 15.31
CA ILE A 459 -9.55 25.65 15.56
C ILE A 459 -10.21 24.37 15.01
N ARG A 460 -9.86 23.95 13.78
CA ARG A 460 -10.39 22.73 13.15
C ARG A 460 -9.99 21.46 13.90
N THR A 461 -8.78 21.41 14.43
CA THR A 461 -8.28 20.26 15.18
C THR A 461 -9.00 20.14 16.53
N ARG A 462 -9.23 21.26 17.21
CA ARG A 462 -9.85 21.29 18.54
C ARG A 462 -11.38 21.13 18.51
N PHE A 463 -12.06 21.79 17.57
CA PHE A 463 -13.52 21.87 17.53
C PHE A 463 -14.15 21.09 16.36
N GLY A 464 -13.32 20.40 15.57
CA GLY A 464 -13.77 19.57 14.44
C GLY A 464 -13.75 20.29 13.09
N LYS A 465 -13.83 19.52 12.01
CA LYS A 465 -13.62 19.98 10.62
C LYS A 465 -14.61 21.06 10.14
N ASN A 466 -15.80 21.12 10.73
CA ASN A 466 -16.85 22.08 10.37
C ASN A 466 -16.89 23.32 11.30
N SER A 467 -15.93 23.46 12.23
CA SER A 467 -15.86 24.60 13.16
C SER A 467 -15.61 25.93 12.47
N ILE A 468 -14.74 25.95 11.45
CA ILE A 468 -14.45 27.13 10.63
C ILE A 468 -14.27 26.74 9.16
N LEU A 469 -15.07 27.37 8.30
CA LEU A 469 -15.08 27.16 6.86
C LEU A 469 -15.11 28.51 6.15
N ARG A 470 -14.58 28.57 4.93
CA ARG A 470 -14.75 29.75 4.08
C ARG A 470 -16.22 29.92 3.69
N GLY A 471 -16.65 31.16 3.47
CA GLY A 471 -18.03 31.46 3.07
C GLY A 471 -18.49 30.68 1.83
N VAL A 472 -17.60 30.43 0.87
CA VAL A 472 -17.91 29.65 -0.34
C VAL A 472 -18.30 28.19 -0.06
N SER A 473 -17.93 27.62 1.09
CA SER A 473 -18.34 26.27 1.49
C SER A 473 -19.80 26.18 1.91
N TYR A 474 -20.49 27.33 2.03
CA TYR A 474 -21.93 27.40 2.28
C TYR A 474 -22.75 27.58 0.99
N SER A 475 -22.09 27.72 -0.16
CA SER A 475 -22.76 27.73 -1.46
C SER A 475 -23.44 26.38 -1.75
N PRO A 476 -24.56 26.36 -2.48
CA PRO A 476 -25.31 25.13 -2.75
C PRO A 476 -24.53 24.06 -3.51
N ASN A 477 -23.50 24.48 -4.26
CA ASN A 477 -22.66 23.60 -5.08
C ASN A 477 -21.48 22.99 -4.31
N ALA A 478 -21.19 23.54 -3.12
CA ALA A 478 -20.09 23.12 -2.27
C ALA A 478 -20.40 21.78 -1.58
N THR A 479 -19.36 21.00 -1.26
CA THR A 479 -19.56 19.66 -0.68
C THR A 479 -18.84 19.47 0.65
N GLY A 480 -18.00 20.41 1.06
CA GLY A 480 -17.11 20.30 2.21
C GLY A 480 -17.85 20.04 3.52
N ARG A 481 -18.95 20.76 3.77
CA ARG A 481 -19.77 20.59 4.99
C ARG A 481 -20.28 19.16 5.16
N TYR A 482 -20.87 18.62 4.11
CA TYR A 482 -21.36 17.24 4.08
C TYR A 482 -20.21 16.25 4.15
N ARG A 483 -19.14 16.44 3.36
CA ARG A 483 -17.97 15.54 3.37
C ARG A 483 -17.29 15.45 4.73
N ASN A 484 -17.28 16.54 5.49
CA ASN A 484 -16.69 16.59 6.82
C ASN A 484 -17.46 15.77 7.86
N THR A 485 -18.73 15.44 7.62
CA THR A 485 -19.51 14.52 8.47
C THR A 485 -19.34 13.05 8.07
N LEU A 486 -18.53 12.75 7.05
CA LEU A 486 -18.31 11.39 6.55
C LEU A 486 -17.01 10.80 7.09
N ILE A 487 -17.02 9.50 7.36
CA ILE A 487 -15.86 8.67 7.69
C ILE A 487 -15.60 7.76 6.49
N GLY A 488 -14.39 7.78 5.94
CA GLY A 488 -14.06 6.98 4.75
C GLY A 488 -14.93 7.27 3.50
N GLY A 489 -15.60 8.42 3.46
CA GLY A 489 -16.51 8.80 2.37
C GLY A 489 -17.97 8.38 2.57
N HIS A 490 -18.33 7.82 3.73
CA HIS A 490 -19.70 7.43 4.07
C HIS A 490 -20.14 7.93 5.45
N LYS A 491 -21.44 7.90 5.74
CA LYS A 491 -21.97 8.30 7.05
C LYS A 491 -21.44 7.37 8.16
N SER A 492 -21.23 7.95 9.34
CA SER A 492 -20.66 7.31 10.53
C SER A 492 -21.49 6.12 11.01
#